data_AF-A0AAW2LU29-F1
#
_entry.id   AF-A0AAW2LU29-F1
#
_cell.length_a   1.000
_cell.length_b   1.000
_cell.length_c   1.000
_cell.angle_alpha   90.00
_cell.angle_beta   90.00
_cell.angle_gamma   90.00
#
_symmetry.space_group_name_H-M   'P 1'
#
loop_
_entity.id
_entity.type
_entity.pdbx_description
1 polymer ?
#
loop_
_entity_poly.entity_id
_entity_poly.type
_entity_poly.pdbx_seq_one_letter_code
_entity_poly.pdbx_strand_id
1 'polypeptide(L)'
;MEEVERQERTGKPPTRPAKVTDNRPRTPPRTTPFPLFQNLAKTYGDIMHFKLGEVSTIVISSPAIAKEALKTRDPMFADRPESVAAKIMWYDYVDIV
;
A
#
# COMPACT_ATOMS: atom_id res chain seq x y z
N MET A 1 -14.05 -7.47 68.11
CA MET A 1 -15.03 -7.30 67.03
C MET A 1 -14.86 -5.87 66.57
N GLU A 2 -13.87 -5.68 65.69
CA GLU A 2 -14.11 -5.28 64.28
C GLU A 2 -14.25 -3.75 64.26
N GLU A 3 -13.29 -2.97 63.78
CA GLU A 3 -12.72 -3.01 62.45
C GLU A 3 -11.45 -2.15 62.47
N VAL A 4 -10.37 -2.76 62.01
CA VAL A 4 -9.03 -2.21 61.88
C VAL A 4 -8.99 -1.37 60.61
N GLU A 5 -8.41 -0.17 60.68
CA GLU A 5 -7.67 0.45 59.57
C GLU A 5 -8.48 0.87 58.31
N ARG A 6 -9.18 2.01 58.42
CA ARG A 6 -9.46 2.86 57.24
C ARG A 6 -8.36 3.91 57.07
N GLN A 7 -7.17 3.45 56.67
CA GLN A 7 -6.16 4.31 56.05
C GLN A 7 -6.41 4.40 54.53
N GLU A 8 -6.17 5.60 54.01
CA GLU A 8 -5.92 5.93 52.61
C GLU A 8 -7.04 5.71 51.57
N ARG A 9 -7.92 6.71 51.44
CA ARG A 9 -8.74 6.91 50.24
C ARG A 9 -8.65 8.34 49.69
N THR A 10 -7.44 8.85 49.45
CA THR A 10 -7.23 10.01 48.54
C THR A 10 -5.90 9.90 47.79
N GLY A 11 -5.75 8.87 46.97
CA GLY A 11 -4.65 8.75 46.02
C GLY A 11 -5.18 8.16 44.72
N LYS A 12 -4.96 8.84 43.60
CA LYS A 12 -5.26 8.29 42.26
C LYS A 12 -4.58 6.91 42.17
N PRO A 13 -5.28 5.86 41.66
CA PRO A 13 -4.73 4.51 41.64
C PRO A 13 -3.35 4.50 40.97
N PRO A 14 -2.37 3.71 41.48
CA PRO A 14 -1.04 3.69 40.92
C PRO A 14 -1.13 3.41 39.42
N THR A 15 -0.56 4.33 38.65
CA THR A 15 -0.59 4.29 37.19
C THR A 15 -0.09 2.94 36.71
N ARG A 16 -0.85 2.31 35.79
CA ARG A 16 -0.48 1.08 35.06
C ARG A 16 1.03 1.09 34.78
N PRO A 17 1.77 0.00 35.05
CA PRO A 17 3.21 -0.03 34.84
C PRO A 17 3.52 0.41 33.42
N ALA A 18 4.57 1.23 33.27
CA ALA A 18 5.02 1.77 31.99
C ALA A 18 4.98 0.67 30.93
N LYS A 19 4.29 0.92 29.81
CA LYS A 19 4.25 0.00 28.68
C LYS A 19 5.69 -0.39 28.37
N VAL A 20 6.00 -1.67 28.53
CA VAL A 20 7.25 -2.28 28.06
C VAL A 20 7.51 -1.69 26.68
N THR A 21 8.61 -0.94 26.55
CA THR A 21 8.99 -0.29 25.30
C THR A 21 9.05 -1.37 24.25
N ASP A 22 8.09 -1.32 23.33
CA ASP A 22 7.96 -2.30 22.28
C ASP A 22 9.12 -2.10 21.31
N ASN A 23 10.20 -2.85 21.54
CA ASN A 23 11.39 -2.87 20.70
C ASN A 23 11.14 -3.61 19.37
N ARG A 24 9.88 -3.80 18.96
CA ARG A 24 9.55 -4.39 17.67
C ARG A 24 10.20 -3.57 16.56
N PRO A 25 10.88 -4.22 15.60
CA PRO A 25 11.41 -3.54 14.43
C PRO A 25 10.25 -2.79 13.76
N ARG A 26 10.45 -1.50 13.47
CA ARG A 26 9.48 -0.70 12.72
C ARG A 26 9.23 -1.39 11.39
N THR A 27 8.09 -2.06 11.28
CA THR A 27 7.63 -2.56 9.99
C THR A 27 7.25 -1.36 9.13
N PRO A 28 7.64 -1.32 7.85
CA PRO A 28 7.22 -0.23 6.98
C PRO A 28 5.69 -0.17 6.94
N PRO A 29 5.10 1.04 6.87
CA PRO A 29 3.65 1.19 6.88
C PRO A 29 3.04 0.40 5.72
N ARG A 30 2.01 -0.39 6.02
CA ARG A 30 1.22 -1.17 5.04
C ARG A 30 0.36 -0.21 4.20
N THR A 31 0.99 0.60 3.36
CA THR A 31 0.28 1.48 2.44
C THR A 31 -0.04 0.67 1.20
N THR A 32 -1.33 0.58 0.86
CA THR A 32 -1.74 -0.03 -0.41
C THR A 32 -1.30 0.87 -1.57
N PRO A 33 -1.02 0.30 -2.76
CA PRO A 33 -0.44 1.06 -3.86
C PRO A 33 -1.38 2.16 -4.37
N PHE A 34 -2.71 1.95 -4.33
CA PHE A 34 -3.66 2.93 -4.88
C PHE A 34 -3.69 4.27 -4.11
N PRO A 35 -3.80 4.30 -2.76
CA PRO A 35 -3.66 5.55 -1.99
C PRO A 35 -2.30 6.24 -2.18
N LEU A 36 -1.22 5.47 -2.33
CA LEU A 36 0.11 6.03 -2.59
C LEU A 36 0.13 6.80 -3.92
N PHE A 37 -0.34 6.20 -5.00
CA PHE A 37 -0.39 6.86 -6.30
C PHE A 37 -1.31 8.08 -6.32
N GLN A 38 -2.43 8.05 -5.58
CA GLN A 38 -3.29 9.24 -5.44
C GLN A 38 -2.57 10.40 -4.76
N ASN A 39 -1.78 10.13 -3.71
CA ASN A 39 -1.00 11.18 -3.05
C ASN A 39 0.12 11.71 -3.97
N LEU A 40 0.76 10.84 -4.73
CA LEU A 40 1.77 11.24 -5.71
C LEU A 40 1.15 12.06 -6.85
N ALA A 41 -0.03 11.70 -7.34
CA ALA A 41 -0.73 12.44 -8.39
C ALA A 41 -1.04 13.88 -7.96
N LYS A 42 -1.35 14.11 -6.67
CA LYS A 42 -1.54 15.46 -6.13
C LYS A 42 -0.27 16.31 -6.15
N THR A 43 0.91 15.69 -6.10
CA THR A 43 2.20 16.40 -6.06
C THR A 43 2.82 16.56 -7.45
N TYR A 44 2.75 15.53 -8.29
CA TYR A 44 3.44 15.47 -9.58
C TYR A 44 2.50 15.63 -10.80
N GLY A 45 1.18 15.52 -10.58
CA GLY A 45 0.16 15.64 -11.62
C GLY A 45 -0.44 14.30 -12.06
N ASP A 46 -1.40 14.39 -12.99
CA ASP A 46 -2.23 13.25 -13.39
C ASP A 46 -1.52 12.23 -14.29
N ILE A 47 -0.40 12.62 -14.91
CA ILE A 47 0.48 11.74 -15.70
C ILE A 47 1.85 11.74 -15.04
N MET A 48 2.29 10.57 -14.58
CA MET A 48 3.58 10.40 -13.91
C MET A 48 4.36 9.24 -14.51
N HIS A 49 5.68 9.37 -14.55
CA HIS A 49 6.58 8.31 -14.99
C HIS A 49 7.33 7.72 -13.80
N PHE A 50 7.31 6.40 -13.69
CA PHE A 50 7.99 5.62 -12.66
C PHE A 50 8.90 4.59 -13.30
N LYS A 51 10.06 4.34 -12.68
CA LYS A 51 10.90 3.19 -13.04
C LYS A 51 10.84 2.17 -11.90
N LEU A 52 10.06 1.11 -12.10
CA LEU A 52 9.92 0.01 -11.17
C LEU A 52 11.00 -1.04 -11.46
N GLY A 53 12.17 -0.85 -10.86
CA GLY A 53 13.35 -1.66 -11.16
C GLY A 53 13.86 -1.39 -12.57
N GLU A 54 13.69 -2.36 -13.47
CA GLU A 54 14.04 -2.22 -14.88
C GLU A 54 12.86 -1.73 -15.73
N VAL A 55 11.62 -1.88 -15.24
CA VAL A 55 10.41 -1.57 -16.00
C VAL A 55 10.05 -0.09 -15.90
N SER A 56 9.93 0.56 -17.05
CA SER A 56 9.37 1.91 -17.17
C SER A 56 7.84 1.85 -17.17
N THR A 57 7.21 2.52 -16.22
CA THR A 57 5.76 2.52 -16.01
C THR A 57 5.23 3.95 -16.03
N ILE A 58 4.19 4.19 -16.82
CA ILE A 58 3.45 5.46 -16.80
C ILE A 58 2.16 5.23 -16.01
N VAL A 59 1.89 6.08 -15.03
CA VAL A 59 0.68 6.05 -14.22
C VAL A 59 -0.22 7.21 -14.63
N ILE A 60 -1.46 6.90 -15.00
CA ILE A 60 -2.50 7.87 -15.34
C ILE A 60 -3.54 7.86 -14.23
N SER A 61 -3.71 8.99 -13.56
CA SER A 61 -4.66 9.13 -12.43
C SER A 61 -5.95 9.87 -12.82
N SER A 62 -5.98 10.56 -13.95
CA SER A 62 -7.17 11.29 -14.42
C SER A 62 -8.11 10.41 -15.26
N PRO A 63 -9.43 10.45 -15.01
CA PRO A 63 -10.40 9.67 -15.77
C PRO A 63 -10.53 10.13 -17.24
N ALA A 64 -10.32 11.42 -17.53
CA ALA A 64 -10.41 11.94 -18.89
C ALA A 64 -9.27 11.38 -19.78
N ILE A 65 -8.05 11.40 -19.24
CA ILE A 65 -6.85 10.89 -19.92
C ILE A 65 -6.91 9.36 -20.02
N ALA A 66 -7.35 8.68 -18.96
CA ALA A 66 -7.53 7.22 -18.98
C ALA A 66 -8.56 6.79 -20.05
N LYS A 67 -9.64 7.57 -20.23
CA LYS A 67 -10.62 7.30 -21.30
C LYS A 67 -10.00 7.44 -22.69
N GLU A 68 -9.18 8.46 -22.91
CA GLU A 68 -8.50 8.64 -24.20
C GLU A 68 -7.49 7.50 -24.47
N ALA A 69 -6.71 7.12 -23.46
CA ALA A 69 -5.75 6.03 -23.58
C ALA A 69 -6.42 4.67 -23.81
N LEU A 70 -7.44 4.33 -23.02
CA LEU A 70 -8.07 2.99 -23.02
C LEU A 70 -9.25 2.83 -23.99
N LYS A 71 -9.80 3.92 -24.56
CA LYS A 71 -10.88 3.82 -25.56
C LYS A 71 -10.46 4.31 -26.93
N THR A 72 -9.89 5.52 -27.00
CA THR A 72 -9.56 6.14 -28.28
C THR A 72 -8.27 5.56 -28.87
N ARG A 73 -7.28 5.28 -28.01
CA ARG A 73 -5.97 4.75 -28.41
C ARG A 73 -5.72 3.32 -27.91
N ASP A 74 -6.78 2.56 -27.68
CA ASP A 74 -6.69 1.18 -27.16
C ASP A 74 -5.69 0.30 -27.93
N PRO A 75 -5.64 0.27 -29.28
CA PRO A 75 -4.70 -0.59 -30.00
C PRO A 75 -3.23 -0.28 -29.73
N MET A 76 -2.89 0.96 -29.36
CA MET A 76 -1.52 1.38 -29.04
C MET A 76 -1.11 0.97 -27.62
N PHE A 77 -2.08 0.78 -26.72
CA PHE A 77 -1.86 0.47 -25.31
C PHE A 77 -2.30 -0.96 -24.93
N ALA A 78 -2.78 -1.74 -25.90
CA ALA A 78 -3.20 -3.12 -25.71
C ALA A 78 -2.03 -4.08 -25.52
N ASP A 79 -0.80 -3.68 -25.89
CA ASP A 79 0.39 -4.49 -25.69
C ASP A 79 0.69 -4.70 -24.19
N ARG A 80 1.08 -5.93 -23.83
CA ARG A 80 1.31 -6.35 -22.44
C ARG A 80 2.74 -6.84 -22.32
N PRO A 81 3.61 -6.17 -21.53
CA PRO A 81 4.99 -6.61 -21.37
C PRO A 81 5.00 -8.03 -20.76
N GLU A 82 5.85 -8.89 -21.33
CA GLU A 82 5.97 -10.27 -20.88
C GLU A 82 6.37 -10.31 -19.40
N SER A 83 5.59 -11.06 -18.60
CA SER A 83 5.98 -11.35 -17.22
C SER A 83 6.50 -12.77 -17.13
N VAL A 84 7.68 -12.95 -16.50
CA VAL A 84 8.27 -14.27 -16.26
C VAL A 84 7.31 -15.17 -15.47
N ALA A 85 6.57 -14.59 -14.52
CA ALA A 85 5.56 -15.32 -13.75
C ALA A 85 4.43 -15.85 -14.65
N ALA A 86 3.90 -15.04 -15.57
CA ALA A 86 2.88 -15.51 -16.50
C ALA A 86 3.46 -16.55 -17.47
N LYS A 87 4.70 -16.37 -17.95
CA LYS A 87 5.38 -17.35 -18.78
C LYS A 87 5.45 -18.73 -18.12
N ILE A 88 5.81 -18.78 -16.83
CA ILE A 88 5.86 -20.02 -16.05
C ILE A 88 4.46 -20.60 -15.81
N MET A 89 3.50 -19.76 -15.41
CA MET A 89 2.14 -20.23 -15.07
C MET A 89 1.35 -20.68 -16.31
N TRP A 90 1.63 -20.13 -17.47
CA TRP A 90 0.86 -20.33 -18.71
C TRP A 90 1.67 -21.09 -19.78
N TYR A 91 2.65 -21.91 -19.39
CA TYR A 91 3.43 -22.77 -20.29
C TYR A 91 3.93 -22.04 -21.54
N ASP A 92 4.69 -20.96 -21.33
CA ASP A 92 5.19 -20.11 -22.41
C ASP A 92 4.11 -19.45 -23.28
N TYR A 93 2.90 -19.26 -22.73
CA TYR A 93 1.70 -18.82 -23.46
C TYR A 93 1.30 -19.80 -24.58
N VAL A 94 1.85 -21.01 -24.56
CA VAL A 94 1.51 -22.11 -25.45
C VAL A 94 0.55 -23.00 -24.69
N ASP A 95 -0.63 -23.21 -25.27
CA ASP A 95 -1.71 -23.95 -24.64
C ASP A 95 -1.25 -25.32 -24.10
N ILE A 96 -1.86 -25.77 -23.01
CA ILE A 96 -1.63 -27.13 -22.49
C ILE A 96 -2.47 -28.05 -23.36
N VAL A 97 -1.82 -28.79 -24.26
CA VAL A 97 -2.45 -29.85 -25.07
C VAL A 97 -2.79 -31.06 -24.21
#